data_AF-A0ABD6F0E4-F1
#
_entry.id   AF-A0ABD6F0E4-F1
#
_cell.length_a   1.000
_cell.length_b   1.000
_cell.length_c   1.000
_cell.angle_alpha   90.00
_cell.angle_beta   90.00
_cell.angle_gamma   90.00
#
_symmetry.space_group_name_H-M   'P 1'
#
loop_
_entity.id
_entity.type
_entity.pdbx_description
1 polymer ?
#
loop_
_entity_poly.entity_id
_entity_poly.type
_entity_poly.pdbx_seq_one_letter_code
_entity_poly.pdbx_strand_id
1 'polypeptide(L)'
;MGDSECSESDMSLDDQSLSDVEMESNEDQQLSEAEGDEIPFETEDEDTISPWQKEVWQLRHLPYFDDMEKEADDYFAHIKAGLAHGVILRDIRPGLVHWICELDKYMYLYSRRFSKADHIYLAKLIYACLVMKGGDFRIVKICAQSLTNLLLKKELLSRKDILFDWRPLHDIYVEVSYKSLEEDGLLLLPEGLKNALEQVKL
;
A
#
# COMPACT_ATOMS: atom_id res chain seq x y z
N MET A 1 -32.63 -56.88 -17.74
CA MET A 1 -32.29 -56.80 -16.31
C MET A 1 -32.54 -55.36 -15.90
N GLY A 2 -33.59 -54.96 -15.19
CA GLY A 2 -34.78 -55.59 -14.61
C GLY A 2 -35.62 -54.41 -14.10
N ASP A 3 -36.93 -54.51 -14.24
CA ASP A 3 -37.92 -53.44 -13.98
C ASP A 3 -38.27 -53.26 -12.49
N SER A 4 -39.01 -52.17 -12.25
CA SER A 4 -40.07 -51.98 -11.25
C SER A 4 -39.77 -51.55 -9.81
N GLU A 5 -40.19 -50.31 -9.56
CA GLU A 5 -41.23 -49.85 -8.62
C GLU A 5 -40.98 -49.74 -7.10
N CYS A 6 -41.35 -48.55 -6.61
CA CYS A 6 -41.51 -48.11 -5.23
C CYS A 6 -42.62 -48.87 -4.48
N SER A 7 -42.49 -48.94 -3.15
CA SER A 7 -43.62 -48.75 -2.24
C SER A 7 -43.14 -48.36 -0.84
N GLU A 8 -43.80 -47.35 -0.28
CA GLU A 8 -43.67 -46.80 1.07
C GLU A 8 -44.31 -47.72 2.12
N SER A 9 -43.88 -47.61 3.38
CA SER A 9 -44.77 -47.41 4.53
C SER A 9 -44.00 -47.40 5.85
N ASP A 10 -44.69 -46.94 6.88
CA ASP A 10 -44.25 -46.05 7.95
C ASP A 10 -44.62 -46.61 9.35
N MET A 11 -44.06 -45.98 10.39
CA MET A 11 -44.47 -45.96 11.81
C MET A 11 -44.19 -47.17 12.71
N SER A 12 -43.40 -46.95 13.79
CA SER A 12 -43.95 -46.65 15.13
C SER A 12 -42.86 -46.58 16.23
N LEU A 13 -43.11 -45.71 17.21
CA LEU A 13 -42.32 -45.40 18.43
C LEU A 13 -42.83 -46.20 19.65
N ASP A 14 -42.10 -46.01 20.77
CA ASP A 14 -42.41 -46.26 22.20
C ASP A 14 -41.66 -47.45 22.82
N ASP A 15 -40.62 -47.22 23.64
CA ASP A 15 -40.58 -46.79 25.07
C ASP A 15 -40.73 -47.98 26.04
N GLN A 16 -39.71 -48.18 26.90
CA GLN A 16 -39.87 -48.36 28.35
C GLN A 16 -38.53 -48.63 29.07
N SER A 17 -38.39 -47.90 30.19
CA SER A 17 -37.27 -47.88 31.15
C SER A 17 -37.08 -49.16 31.97
N LEU A 18 -35.94 -49.26 32.69
CA LEU A 18 -35.66 -49.90 34.00
C LEU A 18 -34.11 -50.06 34.11
N SER A 19 -33.35 -49.87 35.19
CA SER A 19 -33.44 -49.25 36.52
C SER A 19 -32.03 -49.39 37.17
N ASP A 20 -31.61 -48.39 37.97
CA ASP A 20 -30.67 -48.38 39.11
C ASP A 20 -29.36 -49.20 39.14
N VAL A 21 -28.22 -48.49 39.21
CA VAL A 21 -27.13 -48.79 40.16
C VAL A 21 -26.55 -47.47 40.68
N GLU A 22 -26.80 -47.15 41.94
CA GLU A 22 -26.05 -46.15 42.71
C GLU A 22 -24.65 -46.71 43.03
N MET A 23 -23.60 -45.90 42.88
CA MET A 23 -22.32 -46.12 43.57
C MET A 23 -21.70 -44.78 43.98
N GLU A 24 -21.12 -44.83 45.18
CA GLU A 24 -20.84 -43.75 46.12
C GLU A 24 -19.75 -42.76 45.71
N SER A 25 -19.86 -41.57 46.27
CA SER A 25 -18.85 -40.51 46.32
C SER A 25 -17.57 -40.95 47.01
N ASN A 26 -16.42 -40.70 46.40
CA ASN A 26 -15.19 -40.37 47.12
C ASN A 26 -14.50 -39.21 46.40
N GLU A 27 -14.44 -38.10 47.12
CA GLU A 27 -13.78 -36.86 46.76
C GLU A 27 -12.25 -37.04 46.79
N ASP A 28 -11.57 -36.04 46.21
CA ASP A 28 -10.12 -35.79 46.23
C ASP A 28 -9.30 -36.39 45.07
N GLN A 29 -9.55 -35.88 43.86
CA GLN A 29 -8.52 -35.75 42.83
C GLN A 29 -8.20 -34.27 42.58
N GLN A 30 -6.94 -33.95 42.88
CA GLN A 30 -6.27 -32.67 42.81
C GLN A 30 -6.60 -31.88 41.54
N LEU A 31 -7.03 -30.62 41.73
CA LEU A 31 -7.04 -29.59 40.71
C LEU A 31 -5.59 -29.33 40.27
N SER A 32 -5.18 -29.87 39.12
CA SER A 32 -3.98 -29.42 38.44
C SER A 32 -4.28 -28.07 37.79
N GLU A 33 -3.74 -27.00 38.36
CA GLU A 33 -3.73 -25.67 37.76
C GLU A 33 -3.05 -25.77 36.38
N ALA A 34 -3.81 -25.53 35.32
CA ALA A 34 -3.25 -25.37 34.00
C ALA A 34 -2.49 -24.03 34.00
N GLU A 35 -1.16 -24.09 34.02
CA GLU A 35 -0.30 -22.96 33.67
C GLU A 35 -0.69 -22.51 32.25
N GLY A 36 -1.47 -21.42 32.20
CA GLY A 36 -1.60 -20.63 30.99
C GLY A 36 -0.25 -20.01 30.72
N ASP A 37 0.39 -20.45 29.64
CA ASP A 37 1.58 -19.83 29.08
C ASP A 37 1.14 -18.45 28.54
N GLU A 38 1.07 -17.46 29.43
CA GLU A 38 0.85 -16.06 29.06
C GLU A 38 2.11 -15.59 28.34
N ILE A 39 2.07 -15.64 27.00
CA ILE A 39 3.06 -14.95 26.16
C ILE A 39 3.06 -13.49 26.63
N PRO A 40 4.16 -12.98 27.23
CA PRO A 40 4.20 -11.60 27.67
C PRO A 40 3.96 -10.70 26.46
N PHE A 41 2.85 -9.96 26.49
CA PHE A 41 2.66 -8.80 25.64
C PHE A 41 3.70 -7.77 26.09
N GLU A 42 4.88 -7.80 25.47
CA GLU A 42 5.94 -6.84 25.71
C GLU A 42 5.39 -5.44 25.41
N THR A 43 5.27 -4.66 26.47
CA THR A 43 4.91 -3.25 26.40
C THR A 43 5.95 -2.51 25.59
N GLU A 44 5.49 -1.95 24.47
CA GLU A 44 6.15 -0.97 23.63
C GLU A 44 6.72 0.16 24.51
N ASP A 45 8.03 0.21 24.71
CA ASP A 45 8.73 1.39 25.23
C ASP A 45 10.24 1.27 24.97
N GLU A 46 10.62 1.33 23.69
CA GLU A 46 11.92 1.88 23.34
C GLU A 46 11.71 2.80 22.14
N ASP A 47 11.49 4.09 22.45
CA ASP A 47 11.56 5.23 21.52
C ASP A 47 12.97 5.33 20.92
N THR A 48 13.33 4.32 20.14
CA THR A 48 14.38 4.43 19.14
C THR A 48 13.86 5.44 18.14
N ILE A 49 14.36 6.68 18.23
CA ILE A 49 14.08 7.74 17.25
C ILE A 49 14.51 7.17 15.89
N SER A 50 13.56 6.60 15.17
CA SER A 50 13.81 5.97 13.89
C SER A 50 14.39 7.04 12.95
N PRO A 51 15.50 6.76 12.26
CA PRO A 51 16.12 7.74 11.35
C PRO A 51 15.23 8.05 10.13
N TRP A 52 14.14 7.29 9.97
CA TRP A 52 13.24 7.32 8.84
C TRP A 52 11.96 8.10 9.12
N GLN A 53 11.38 8.72 8.09
CA GLN A 53 10.15 9.52 8.28
C GLN A 53 8.95 8.68 8.72
N LYS A 54 8.80 7.47 8.18
CA LYS A 54 7.76 6.54 8.59
C LYS A 54 8.09 5.11 8.18
N GLU A 55 8.06 4.23 9.18
CA GLU A 55 8.21 2.79 9.00
C GLU A 55 6.87 2.06 9.17
N VAL A 56 6.83 0.83 8.69
CA VAL A 56 5.72 -0.11 8.92
C VAL A 56 6.13 -0.99 10.09
N TRP A 57 5.51 -0.80 11.25
CA TRP A 57 5.89 -1.51 12.48
C TRP A 57 5.79 -3.03 12.34
N GLN A 58 4.85 -3.53 11.53
CA GLN A 58 4.67 -4.96 11.29
C GLN A 58 5.90 -5.61 10.64
N LEU A 59 6.68 -4.87 9.85
CA LEU A 59 7.85 -5.42 9.18
C LEU A 59 8.90 -5.89 10.18
N ARG A 60 8.98 -5.29 11.37
CA ARG A 60 9.90 -5.68 12.45
C ARG A 60 9.65 -7.09 12.98
N HIS A 61 8.46 -7.63 12.76
CA HIS A 61 8.07 -8.97 13.22
C HIS A 61 8.36 -10.06 12.18
N LEU A 62 8.97 -9.70 11.03
CA LEU A 62 9.34 -10.67 10.01
C LEU A 62 10.58 -11.46 10.46
N PRO A 63 10.61 -12.79 10.27
CA PRO A 63 11.79 -13.62 10.59
C PRO A 63 13.08 -13.21 9.87
N TYR A 64 12.99 -12.43 8.79
CA TYR A 64 14.09 -11.98 7.94
C TYR A 64 14.22 -10.44 7.93
N PHE A 65 13.81 -9.76 9.01
CA PHE A 65 13.81 -8.30 9.09
C PHE A 65 15.18 -7.67 8.75
N ASP A 66 16.27 -8.21 9.29
CA ASP A 66 17.63 -7.68 9.07
C ASP A 66 18.07 -7.71 7.60
N ASP A 67 17.64 -8.72 6.84
CA ASP A 67 17.96 -8.83 5.42
C ASP A 67 17.04 -7.94 4.58
N MET A 68 15.77 -7.84 4.98
CA MET A 68 14.80 -6.92 4.38
C MET A 68 15.26 -5.45 4.51
N GLU A 69 15.83 -5.06 5.65
CA GLU A 69 16.34 -3.70 5.86
C GLU A 69 17.44 -3.33 4.86
N LYS A 70 18.38 -4.25 4.62
CA LYS A 70 19.47 -4.07 3.65
C LYS A 70 18.92 -4.01 2.23
N GLU A 71 17.99 -4.91 1.89
CA GLU A 71 17.33 -4.92 0.58
C GLU A 71 16.59 -3.60 0.33
N ALA A 72 15.90 -3.07 1.33
CA ALA A 72 15.19 -1.79 1.21
C ALA A 72 16.15 -0.60 1.01
N ASP A 73 17.30 -0.59 1.68
CA ASP A 73 18.32 0.46 1.50
C ASP A 73 18.94 0.40 0.11
N ASP A 74 19.30 -0.81 -0.34
CA ASP A 74 19.83 -1.04 -1.68
C ASP A 74 18.80 -0.67 -2.75
N TYR A 75 17.55 -1.10 -2.61
CA TYR A 75 16.50 -0.81 -3.56
C TYR A 75 16.23 0.69 -3.68
N PHE A 76 16.20 1.42 -2.56
CA PHE A 76 16.05 2.87 -2.59
C PHE A 76 17.26 3.57 -3.26
N ALA A 77 18.48 3.08 -3.02
CA ALA A 77 19.67 3.58 -3.70
C ALA A 77 19.59 3.38 -5.23
N HIS A 78 19.10 2.22 -5.68
CA HIS A 78 18.88 1.94 -7.10
C HIS A 78 17.81 2.85 -7.70
N ILE A 79 16.70 3.10 -7.00
CA ILE A 79 15.66 4.03 -7.46
C ILE A 79 16.22 5.45 -7.60
N LYS A 80 16.98 5.94 -6.63
CA LYS A 80 17.63 7.27 -6.71
C LYS A 80 18.56 7.37 -7.91
N ALA A 81 19.42 6.36 -8.10
CA ALA A 81 20.31 6.29 -9.24
C ALA A 81 19.51 6.27 -10.54
N GLY A 82 18.49 5.43 -10.64
CA GLY A 82 17.64 5.29 -11.81
C GLY A 82 16.90 6.57 -12.20
N LEU A 83 16.30 7.26 -11.23
CA LEU A 83 15.66 8.57 -11.43
C LEU A 83 16.68 9.60 -11.93
N ALA A 84 17.86 9.67 -11.31
CA ALA A 84 18.92 10.59 -11.75
C ALA A 84 19.39 10.28 -13.19
N HIS A 85 19.63 9.01 -13.52
CA HIS A 85 20.01 8.59 -14.87
C HIS A 85 18.94 8.92 -15.90
N GLY A 86 17.66 8.64 -15.60
CA GLY A 86 16.54 8.97 -16.49
C GLY A 86 16.46 10.46 -16.81
N VAL A 87 16.71 11.33 -15.82
CA VAL A 87 16.73 12.79 -16.00
C VAL A 87 17.95 13.25 -16.80
N ILE A 88 19.15 12.78 -16.45
CA ILE A 88 20.42 13.19 -17.09
C ILE A 88 20.46 12.76 -18.55
N LEU A 89 20.08 11.51 -18.84
CA LEU A 89 20.04 10.96 -20.19
C LEU A 89 18.84 11.47 -21.01
N ARG A 90 17.93 12.22 -20.38
CA ARG A 90 16.64 12.64 -20.94
C ARG A 90 15.82 11.46 -21.46
N ASP A 91 16.01 10.29 -20.86
CA ASP A 91 15.23 9.09 -21.14
C ASP A 91 13.94 9.11 -20.31
N ILE A 92 12.97 9.89 -20.80
CA ILE A 92 11.67 10.02 -20.16
C ILE A 92 10.88 8.70 -20.32
N ARG A 93 11.05 7.99 -21.45
CA ARG A 93 10.41 6.70 -21.72
C ARG A 93 11.38 5.77 -22.45
N PRO A 94 11.72 4.59 -21.88
CA PRO A 94 11.08 3.95 -20.73
C PRO A 94 11.69 4.31 -19.36
N GLY A 95 12.89 4.91 -19.30
CA GLY A 95 13.71 4.98 -18.09
C GLY A 95 13.02 5.65 -16.91
N LEU A 96 12.69 6.94 -17.03
CA LEU A 96 12.12 7.72 -15.93
C LEU A 96 10.78 7.13 -15.44
N VAL A 97 9.89 6.76 -16.37
CA VAL A 97 8.59 6.17 -16.02
C VAL A 97 8.76 4.87 -15.24
N HIS A 98 9.70 4.01 -15.61
CA HIS A 98 9.97 2.77 -14.89
C HIS A 98 10.35 3.07 -13.43
N TRP A 99 11.30 3.98 -13.21
CA TRP A 99 11.76 4.30 -11.86
C TRP A 99 10.72 5.04 -11.01
N ILE A 100 9.81 5.81 -11.60
CA ILE A 100 8.66 6.39 -10.88
C ILE A 100 7.73 5.27 -10.39
N CYS A 101 7.43 4.28 -11.24
CA CYS A 101 6.62 3.13 -10.84
C CYS A 101 7.32 2.29 -9.75
N GLU A 102 8.64 2.10 -9.83
CA GLU A 102 9.42 1.43 -8.78
C GLU A 102 9.41 2.21 -7.47
N LEU A 103 9.45 3.55 -7.52
CA LEU A 103 9.29 4.39 -6.34
C LEU A 103 7.91 4.19 -5.67
N ASP A 104 6.84 4.15 -6.46
CA ASP A 104 5.49 3.90 -5.92
C ASP A 104 5.40 2.50 -5.27
N LYS A 105 6.02 1.48 -5.87
CA LYS A 105 6.11 0.12 -5.27
C LYS A 105 6.92 0.13 -3.97
N TYR A 106 8.07 0.80 -3.97
CA TYR A 106 8.88 0.97 -2.77
C TYR A 106 8.07 1.60 -1.63
N MET A 107 7.33 2.68 -1.94
CA MET A 107 6.48 3.34 -0.95
C MET A 107 5.31 2.46 -0.47
N TYR A 108 4.84 1.54 -1.30
CA TYR A 108 3.81 0.59 -0.90
C TYR A 108 4.36 -0.47 0.06
N LEU A 109 5.57 -0.99 -0.20
CA LEU A 109 6.20 -2.06 0.58
C LEU A 109 6.81 -1.55 1.90
N TYR A 110 7.60 -0.48 1.85
CA TYR A 110 8.42 0.01 2.98
C TYR A 110 7.91 1.35 3.54
N SER A 111 6.73 1.81 3.11
CA SER A 111 6.17 3.12 3.43
C SER A 111 7.07 4.30 3.05
N ARG A 112 7.74 4.96 4.01
CA ARG A 112 8.56 6.15 3.76
C ARG A 112 9.86 6.04 4.52
N ARG A 113 10.56 4.92 4.27
CA ARG A 113 11.89 4.62 4.81
C ARG A 113 12.98 5.43 4.08
N PHE A 114 12.83 6.75 4.08
CA PHE A 114 13.82 7.68 3.53
C PHE A 114 13.90 8.95 4.38
N SER A 115 14.98 9.71 4.18
CA SER A 115 15.20 10.97 4.88
C SER A 115 14.20 12.03 4.42
N LYS A 116 13.91 13.00 5.31
CA LYS A 116 13.07 14.15 4.96
C LYS A 116 13.64 14.95 3.78
N ALA A 117 14.96 15.04 3.68
CA ALA A 117 15.62 15.71 2.56
C ALA A 117 15.33 15.01 1.23
N ASP A 118 15.49 13.68 1.20
CA ASP A 118 15.20 12.87 0.00
C ASP A 118 13.72 12.98 -0.39
N HIS A 119 12.80 12.97 0.58
CA HIS A 119 11.37 13.16 0.31
C HIS A 119 11.08 14.47 -0.43
N ILE A 120 11.69 15.58 0.03
CA ILE A 120 11.53 16.89 -0.59
C ILE A 120 12.09 16.88 -2.02
N TYR A 121 13.27 16.28 -2.24
CA TYR A 121 13.87 16.19 -3.56
C TYR A 121 13.04 15.34 -4.52
N LEU A 122 12.53 14.19 -4.07
CA LEU A 122 11.64 13.35 -4.86
C LEU A 122 10.36 14.10 -5.24
N ALA A 123 9.69 14.75 -4.29
CA ALA A 123 8.48 15.52 -4.58
C ALA A 123 8.73 16.65 -5.60
N LYS A 124 9.85 17.38 -5.46
CA LYS A 124 10.26 18.42 -6.41
C LYS A 124 10.58 17.87 -7.79
N LEU A 125 11.28 16.73 -7.85
CA LEU A 125 11.62 16.08 -9.10
C LEU A 125 10.37 15.63 -9.85
N ILE A 126 9.47 14.90 -9.18
CA ILE A 126 8.23 14.41 -9.80
C ILE A 126 7.34 15.57 -10.24
N TYR A 127 7.25 16.64 -9.44
CA TYR A 127 6.53 17.86 -9.85
C TYR A 127 7.15 18.52 -11.08
N ALA A 128 8.47 18.60 -11.18
CA ALA A 128 9.14 19.13 -12.37
C ALA A 128 8.86 18.26 -13.62
N CYS A 129 8.82 16.94 -13.46
CA CYS A 129 8.45 16.01 -14.53
C CYS A 129 6.98 16.16 -14.95
N LEU A 130 6.08 16.40 -13.99
CA LEU A 130 4.65 16.64 -14.24
C LEU A 130 4.42 17.91 -15.07
N VAL A 131 5.17 18.98 -14.77
CA VAL A 131 5.01 20.31 -15.35
C VAL A 131 5.78 20.51 -16.67
N MET A 132 6.52 19.49 -17.12
CA MET A 132 7.30 19.56 -18.35
C MET A 132 6.41 19.84 -19.56
N LYS A 133 6.66 20.96 -20.24
CA LYS A 133 5.88 21.38 -21.42
C LYS A 133 6.01 20.36 -22.55
N GLY A 134 4.88 19.98 -23.14
CA GLY A 134 4.83 18.99 -24.22
C GLY A 134 5.08 17.55 -23.78
N GLY A 135 4.95 17.26 -22.47
CA GLY A 135 5.00 15.90 -21.95
C GLY A 135 3.81 15.04 -22.40
N ASP A 136 4.05 13.75 -22.61
CA ASP A 136 3.00 12.76 -22.87
C ASP A 136 2.03 12.68 -21.69
N PHE A 137 0.73 12.81 -21.96
CA PHE A 137 -0.33 12.76 -20.96
C PHE A 137 -0.33 11.49 -20.10
N ARG A 138 0.18 10.37 -20.62
CA ARG A 138 0.38 9.14 -19.82
C ARG A 138 1.41 9.36 -18.71
N ILE A 139 2.48 10.09 -19.02
CA ILE A 139 3.57 10.39 -18.09
C ILE A 139 3.07 11.41 -17.07
N VAL A 140 2.32 12.42 -17.52
CA VAL A 140 1.63 13.38 -16.63
C VAL A 140 0.74 12.64 -15.64
N LYS A 141 -0.07 11.67 -16.08
CA LYS A 141 -0.90 10.85 -15.19
C LYS A 141 -0.08 10.12 -14.14
N ILE A 142 0.99 9.44 -14.54
CA ILE A 142 1.85 8.66 -13.64
C ILE A 142 2.52 9.59 -12.61
N CYS A 143 3.05 10.73 -13.07
CA CYS A 143 3.66 11.72 -12.18
C CYS A 143 2.63 12.32 -11.21
N ALA A 144 1.41 12.60 -11.66
CA ALA A 144 0.34 13.14 -10.82
C ALA A 144 -0.06 12.14 -9.71
N GLN A 145 -0.18 10.86 -10.06
CA GLN A 145 -0.48 9.81 -9.09
C GLN A 145 0.65 9.65 -8.07
N SER A 146 1.90 9.57 -8.54
CA SER A 146 3.06 9.41 -7.65
C SER A 146 3.27 10.63 -6.77
N LEU A 147 3.06 11.85 -7.30
CA LEU A 147 3.10 13.08 -6.50
C LEU A 147 2.00 13.10 -5.43
N THR A 148 0.79 12.65 -5.76
CA THR A 148 -0.30 12.51 -4.80
C THR A 148 0.07 11.53 -3.69
N ASN A 149 0.67 10.38 -4.04
CA ASN A 149 1.16 9.40 -3.08
C ASN A 149 2.23 10.02 -2.16
N LEU A 150 3.20 10.75 -2.71
CA LEU A 150 4.25 11.43 -1.96
C LEU A 150 3.69 12.52 -1.03
N LEU A 151 2.62 13.22 -1.41
CA LEU A 151 2.02 14.30 -0.62
C LEU A 151 0.88 13.84 0.30
N LEU A 152 0.48 12.57 0.25
CA LEU A 152 -0.65 12.04 1.02
C LEU A 152 -0.53 12.30 2.54
N LYS A 153 0.66 12.04 3.11
CA LYS A 153 0.95 12.26 4.54
C LYS A 153 1.51 13.67 4.76
N LYS A 154 0.63 14.67 4.81
CA LYS A 154 0.98 16.09 4.98
C LYS A 154 1.73 16.38 6.29
N GLU A 155 1.55 15.54 7.31
CA GLU A 155 2.21 15.66 8.61
C GLU A 155 3.74 15.52 8.54
N LEU A 156 4.25 14.81 7.53
CA LEU A 156 5.69 14.53 7.38
C LEU A 156 6.48 15.68 6.74
N LEU A 157 5.78 16.68 6.20
CA LEU A 157 6.35 17.76 5.40
C LEU A 157 5.96 19.11 5.99
N SER A 158 6.93 20.00 6.21
CA SER A 158 6.61 21.36 6.62
C SER A 158 6.15 22.17 5.42
N ARG A 159 5.22 23.10 5.64
CA ARG A 159 4.74 24.06 4.61
C ARG A 159 5.87 24.88 3.99
N LYS A 160 6.98 25.09 4.72
CA LYS A 160 8.14 25.85 4.22
C LYS A 160 9.04 25.03 3.29
N ASP A 161 8.99 23.70 3.39
CA ASP A 161 9.90 22.82 2.65
C ASP A 161 9.45 22.64 1.19
N ILE A 162 8.15 22.79 0.96
CA ILE A 162 7.49 22.53 -0.31
C ILE A 162 6.73 23.79 -0.74
N LEU A 163 7.32 24.50 -1.70
CA LEU A 163 6.69 25.61 -2.40
C LEU A 163 6.59 25.20 -3.86
N PHE A 164 5.36 24.90 -4.30
CA PHE A 164 5.06 24.56 -5.69
C PHE A 164 4.30 25.70 -6.35
N ASP A 165 4.64 25.99 -7.61
CA ASP A 165 3.89 26.93 -8.40
C ASP A 165 2.55 26.29 -8.81
N TRP A 166 1.43 26.91 -8.47
CA TRP A 166 0.12 26.35 -8.83
C TRP A 166 -0.21 26.54 -10.32
N ARG A 167 0.36 27.57 -10.96
CA ARG A 167 0.02 27.98 -12.34
C ARG A 167 0.30 26.88 -13.37
N PRO A 168 1.47 26.22 -13.39
CA PRO A 168 1.73 25.22 -14.42
C PRO A 168 0.85 23.98 -14.29
N LEU A 169 0.47 23.60 -13.06
CA LEU A 169 -0.49 22.53 -12.82
C LEU A 169 -1.88 22.91 -13.35
N HIS A 170 -2.30 24.16 -13.12
CA HIS A 170 -3.56 24.68 -13.65
C HIS A 170 -3.57 24.72 -15.19
N ASP A 171 -2.47 25.12 -15.82
CA ASP A 171 -2.38 25.16 -17.29
C ASP A 171 -2.58 23.77 -17.90
N ILE A 172 -1.99 22.73 -17.29
CA ILE A 172 -2.18 21.32 -17.69
C ILE A 172 -3.63 20.88 -17.45
N TYR A 173 -4.21 21.23 -16.30
CA TYR A 173 -5.60 20.91 -16.01
C TYR A 173 -6.55 21.54 -17.05
N VAL A 174 -6.29 22.78 -17.46
CA VAL A 174 -7.10 23.47 -18.47
C VAL A 174 -6.94 22.81 -19.84
N GLU A 175 -5.72 22.45 -20.20
CA GLU A 175 -5.42 21.73 -21.43
C GLU A 175 -6.13 20.37 -21.51
N VAL A 176 -6.14 19.61 -20.42
CA VAL A 176 -6.79 18.30 -20.36
C VAL A 176 -8.33 18.42 -20.31
N SER A 177 -8.86 19.42 -19.59
CA SER A 177 -10.30 19.49 -19.30
C SER A 177 -11.12 20.32 -20.28
N TYR A 178 -10.53 21.33 -20.94
CA TYR A 178 -11.30 22.31 -21.71
C TYR A 178 -10.90 22.43 -23.19
N LYS A 179 -9.76 21.88 -23.61
CA LYS A 179 -9.35 21.97 -25.03
C LYS A 179 -10.04 20.95 -25.95
N SER A 180 -11.08 20.23 -25.48
CA SER A 180 -11.82 19.25 -26.29
C SER A 180 -10.91 18.32 -27.12
N LEU A 181 -9.72 18.00 -26.62
CA LEU A 181 -8.67 17.30 -27.39
C LEU A 181 -9.12 15.91 -27.87
N GLU A 182 -10.05 15.30 -27.13
CA GLU A 182 -10.71 14.04 -27.49
C GLU A 182 -11.86 14.26 -28.48
N GLU A 183 -12.66 15.32 -28.32
CA GLU A 183 -13.81 15.62 -29.18
C GLU A 183 -13.35 16.09 -30.58
N ASP A 184 -12.23 16.82 -30.63
CA ASP A 184 -11.56 17.24 -31.86
C ASP A 184 -10.76 16.10 -32.52
N GLY A 185 -10.66 14.93 -31.88
CA GLY A 185 -9.93 13.76 -32.36
C GLY A 185 -8.41 13.94 -32.44
N LEU A 186 -7.88 14.98 -31.78
CA LEU A 186 -6.47 15.34 -31.84
C LEU A 186 -5.60 14.40 -30.99
N LEU A 187 -6.10 13.98 -29.81
CA LEU A 187 -5.37 13.13 -28.87
C LEU A 187 -6.34 12.23 -28.10
N LEU A 188 -5.94 10.97 -27.86
CA LEU A 188 -6.62 10.07 -26.91
C LEU A 188 -6.03 10.28 -25.52
N LEU A 189 -6.82 10.80 -24.58
CA LEU A 189 -6.33 10.99 -23.22
C LEU A 189 -6.35 9.66 -22.46
N PRO A 190 -5.39 9.42 -21.56
CA PRO A 190 -5.45 8.27 -20.67
C PRO A 190 -6.65 8.37 -19.74
N GLU A 191 -7.42 7.29 -19.62
CA GLU A 191 -8.57 7.22 -18.73
C GLU A 191 -8.20 7.67 -17.30
N GLY A 192 -9.05 8.47 -16.66
CA GLY A 192 -8.84 8.93 -15.28
C GLY A 192 -7.70 9.93 -15.09
N LEU A 193 -7.08 10.47 -16.16
CA LEU A 193 -6.08 11.55 -16.05
C LEU A 193 -6.65 12.77 -15.33
N LYS A 194 -7.87 13.19 -15.66
CA LYS A 194 -8.54 14.32 -14.99
C LYS A 194 -8.64 14.09 -13.48
N ASN A 195 -9.13 12.91 -13.07
CA ASN A 195 -9.23 12.55 -11.66
C ASN A 195 -7.85 12.58 -10.99
N ALA A 196 -6.82 12.04 -11.63
CA ALA A 196 -5.45 12.06 -11.09
C ALA A 196 -4.94 13.49 -10.86
N LEU A 197 -5.21 14.42 -11.78
CA LEU A 197 -4.84 15.83 -11.63
C LEU A 197 -5.63 16.52 -10.50
N GLU A 198 -6.92 16.23 -10.36
CA GLU A 198 -7.75 16.77 -9.27
C GLU A 198 -7.31 16.29 -7.87
N GLN A 199 -6.73 15.09 -7.78
CA GLN A 199 -6.19 14.58 -6.51
C GLN A 199 -4.88 15.24 -6.07
N VAL A 200 -4.15 15.90 -6.99
CA VAL A 200 -2.93 16.64 -6.66
C VAL A 200 -3.30 17.92 -5.91
N LYS A 201 -3.45 17.81 -4.58
CA LYS A 201 -3.73 18.94 -3.68
C LYS A 201 -2.46 19.42 -3.00
N LEU A 202 -1.83 20.44 -3.62
CA LEU A 202 -0.66 21.16 -3.09
C LEU A 202 -0.96 21.79 -1.71
#